data_AF-A0A8B9H6Q3-F1
#
_entry.id   AF-A0A8B9H6Q3-F1
#
_cell.length_a   1.000
_cell.length_b   1.000
_cell.length_c   1.000
_cell.angle_alpha   90.00
_cell.angle_beta   90.00
_cell.angle_gamma   90.00
#
_symmetry.space_group_name_H-M   'P 1'
#
loop_
_entity.id
_entity.type
_entity.pdbx_description
1 polymer ?
#
loop_
_entity_poly.entity_id
_entity_poly.type
_entity_poly.pdbx_seq_one_letter_code
_entity_poly.pdbx_strand_id
1 'polypeptide(L)' 'MLMAVLNCLFESLNQILRKNMERRSLLDNMDGVFLVVDEIVDGGVILESDPQQVVEKLPSEVVLCDMTINNVGMIEK' A
#
# COMPACT_ATOMS: atom_id res chain seq x y z
N MET A 1 11.05 5.91 -17.24
CA MET A 1 11.58 5.58 -15.90
C MET A 1 10.74 6.20 -14.80
N LEU A 2 10.54 7.52 -14.74
CA LEU A 2 9.67 8.15 -13.73
C LEU A 2 8.21 7.65 -13.72
N MET A 3 7.64 7.38 -14.90
CA MET A 3 6.31 6.77 -15.00
C MET A 3 6.22 5.40 -14.32
N ALA A 4 7.30 4.60 -14.33
CA ALA A 4 7.32 3.30 -13.68
C ALA A 4 7.25 3.45 -12.16
N VAL A 5 7.99 4.41 -11.59
CA VAL A 5 7.95 4.77 -10.17
C VAL A 5 6.55 5.22 -9.76
N LEU A 6 5.95 6.13 -10.54
CA LEU A 6 4.61 6.65 -10.27
C LEU A 6 3.55 5.53 -10.32
N ASN A 7 3.61 4.67 -11.33
CA ASN A 7 2.69 3.53 -11.45
C ASN A 7 2.91 2.53 -10.32
N CYS A 8 4.16 2.21 -9.98
CA CYS A 8 4.50 1.32 -8.88
C CYS A 8 3.95 1.85 -7.56
N LEU A 9 4.13 3.13 -7.26
CA LEU A 9 3.56 3.78 -6.07
C LEU A 9 2.03 3.69 -6.09
N PHE A 10 1.40 4.06 -7.19
CA PHE A 10 -0.07 4.04 -7.31
C PHE A 10 -0.66 2.64 -7.15
N GLU A 11 -0.06 1.63 -7.78
CA GLU A 11 -0.52 0.24 -7.71
C GLU A 11 -0.26 -0.37 -6.33
N SER A 12 0.89 -0.10 -5.71
CA SER A 12 1.20 -0.55 -4.34
C SER A 12 0.23 0.05 -3.32
N LEU A 13 -0.05 1.36 -3.42
CA LEU A 13 -1.03 2.04 -2.56
C LEU A 13 -2.45 1.50 -2.77
N ASN A 14 -2.85 1.22 -4.02
CA ASN A 14 -4.14 0.58 -4.29
C ASN A 14 -4.27 -0.80 -3.66
N GLN A 15 -3.18 -1.57 -3.59
CA GLN A 15 -3.19 -2.89 -2.95
C GLN A 15 -3.37 -2.77 -1.44
N ILE A 16 -2.56 -1.94 -0.77
CA ILE A 16 -2.61 -1.82 0.69
C ILE A 16 -3.86 -1.08 1.20
N LEU A 17 -4.42 -0.17 0.39
CA LEU A 17 -5.66 0.56 0.71
C LEU A 17 -6.92 -0.12 0.14
N ARG A 18 -6.82 -1.35 -0.39
CA ARG A 18 -7.95 -2.09 -1.01
C ARG A 18 -8.78 -1.26 -2.00
N LYS A 19 -8.10 -0.46 -2.83
CA LYS A 19 -8.68 0.46 -3.83
C LYS A 19 -9.44 1.66 -3.25
N ASN A 20 -9.33 1.93 -1.94
CA ASN A 20 -9.90 3.09 -1.28
C ASN A 20 -8.90 4.26 -1.22
N MET A 21 -8.60 4.84 -2.39
CA MET A 21 -7.63 5.92 -2.58
C MET A 21 -8.21 7.32 -2.35
N GLU A 22 -8.99 7.47 -1.29
CA GLU A 22 -9.47 8.79 -0.87
C GLU A 22 -8.42 9.50 -0.01
N ARG A 23 -8.42 10.83 -0.03
CA ARG A 23 -7.50 11.66 0.76
C ARG A 23 -7.51 11.27 2.24
N ARG A 24 -8.68 10.96 2.80
CA ARG A 24 -8.81 10.59 4.22
C ARG A 24 -8.12 9.25 4.52
N SER A 25 -8.35 8.24 3.69
CA SER A 25 -7.74 6.91 3.80
C SER A 25 -6.20 6.97 3.72
N LEU A 26 -5.66 7.78 2.79
CA LEU A 26 -4.22 8.03 2.70
C LEU A 26 -3.67 8.69 3.97
N LEU A 27 -4.35 9.71 4.48
CA LEU A 27 -3.93 10.43 5.69
C LEU A 27 -3.99 9.57 6.95
N ASP A 28 -4.96 8.66 7.04
CA ASP A 28 -5.11 7.74 8.17
C ASP A 28 -4.07 6.60 8.14
N ASN A 29 -3.48 6.31 6.97
CA ASN A 29 -2.48 5.25 6.77
C ASN A 29 -1.11 5.78 6.30
N MET A 30 -0.76 7.03 6.66
CA MET A 30 0.46 7.68 6.17
C MET A 30 1.75 6.93 6.49
N ASP A 31 1.81 6.23 7.62
CA ASP A 31 2.99 5.43 7.98
C ASP A 31 3.22 4.31 6.95
N GLY A 32 2.15 3.63 6.52
CA GLY A 32 2.21 2.63 5.47
C GLY A 32 2.58 3.22 4.10
N VAL A 33 2.08 4.42 3.79
CA VAL A 33 2.44 5.16 2.57
C VAL A 33 3.94 5.47 2.55
N PHE A 34 4.52 5.91 3.67
CA PHE A 34 5.95 6.20 3.74
C PHE A 34 6.81 4.94 3.59
N LEU A 35 6.39 3.81 4.15
CA LEU A 35 7.09 2.53 3.96
C LEU A 35 7.07 2.08 2.49
N VAL A 36 5.93 2.23 1.80
CA VAL A 36 5.86 1.98 0.35
C VAL A 36 6.85 2.87 -0.41
N VAL A 37 6.96 4.14 -0.06
CA VAL A 37 7.89 5.07 -0.73
C VAL A 37 9.35 4.66 -0.49
N ASP A 38 9.70 4.26 0.74
CA ASP A 38 11.05 3.82 1.12
C ASP A 38 11.48 2.57 0.34
N GLU A 39 10.57 1.62 0.13
CA GLU A 39 10.83 0.43 -0.68
C GLU A 39 11.00 0.73 -2.19
N ILE A 40 10.38 1.80 -2.70
CA ILE A 40 10.47 2.18 -4.12
C ILE A 40 11.73 3.02 -4.37
N VAL A 41 12.04 3.97 -3.49
CA VAL A 41 13.13 4.95 -3.68
C VAL A 41 13.89 5.21 -2.38
N ASP A 42 15.22 5.05 -2.41
CA ASP A 42 16.12 5.48 -1.35
C ASP A 42 17.14 6.49 -1.89
N GLY A 43 17.27 7.65 -1.23
CA GLY A 43 18.24 8.68 -1.62
C GLY A 43 18.09 9.21 -3.05
N GLY A 44 16.92 9.05 -3.67
CA GLY A 44 16.66 9.38 -5.08
C GLY A 44 17.03 8.28 -6.08
N VAL A 45 17.50 7.13 -5.60
CA VAL A 45 17.77 5.92 -6.39
C VAL A 45 16.53 5.02 -6.35
N ILE A 46 16.07 4.57 -7.52
CA ILE A 46 14.96 3.64 -7.62
C ILE A 46 15.47 2.25 -7.21
N LEU A 47 14.91 1.69 -6.14
CA LEU A 47 15.23 0.36 -5.64
C LEU A 47 14.31 -0.71 -6.26
N GLU A 48 13.02 -0.41 -6.31
CA GLU A 48 11.99 -1.31 -6.82
C GLU A 48 11.00 -0.57 -7.73
N SER A 49 10.50 -1.26 -8.75
CA SER A 49 9.48 -0.70 -9.66
C SER A 49 8.35 -1.67 -9.98
N ASP A 50 8.41 -2.90 -9.44
CA ASP A 50 7.28 -3.84 -9.44
C ASP A 50 6.46 -3.68 -8.14
N PRO A 51 5.19 -3.27 -8.23
CA PRO A 51 4.35 -3.07 -7.04
C PRO A 51 4.11 -4.37 -6.25
N GLN A 52 4.16 -5.54 -6.87
CA GLN A 52 4.04 -6.82 -6.14
C GLN A 52 5.25 -7.04 -5.23
N GLN A 53 6.44 -6.75 -5.75
CA GLN A 53 7.69 -6.87 -4.99
C GLN A 53 7.78 -5.85 -3.86
N VAL A 54 7.25 -4.64 -4.05
CA VAL A 54 7.15 -3.63 -2.99
C VAL A 54 6.25 -4.16 -1.86
N VAL A 55 5.03 -4.59 -2.18
CA VAL A 55 4.05 -5.03 -1.18
C VAL A 55 4.52 -6.28 -0.42
N GLU A 56 5.22 -7.19 -1.07
CA GLU A 56 5.79 -8.39 -0.43
C GLU A 56 6.86 -8.09 0.63
N LYS A 57 7.59 -6.97 0.49
CA LYS A 57 8.64 -6.55 1.44
C LYS A 57 8.09 -5.81 2.65
N LEU A 58 6.84 -5.33 2.58
CA LEU A 58 6.23 -4.55 3.66
C LEU A 58 5.87 -5.43 4.87
N PRO A 59 5.86 -4.84 6.09
CA PRO A 59 5.31 -5.49 7.27
C PRO A 59 3.84 -5.88 7.06
N SER A 60 3.44 -7.05 7.56
CA SER A 60 2.07 -7.54 7.39
C SER A 60 1.01 -6.59 7.95
N GLU A 61 1.32 -5.82 8.99
CA GLU A 61 0.43 -4.82 9.58
C GLU A 61 0.04 -3.71 8.60
N VAL A 62 0.94 -3.33 7.68
CA VAL A 62 0.68 -2.33 6.63
C VAL A 62 -0.23 -2.89 5.55
N VAL A 63 -0.06 -4.17 5.19
CA VAL A 63 -0.92 -4.86 4.23
C VAL A 63 -2.33 -5.09 4.80
N LEU A 64 -2.47 -5.03 6.13
CA LEU A 64 -3.69 -5.20 6.89
C LEU A 64 -4.49 -3.92 7.15
N CYS A 65 -4.05 -2.75 6.66
CA CYS A 65 -4.63 -1.42 6.96
C CYS A 65 -6.16 -1.29 6.82
N ASP A 66 -6.85 -2.25 6.18
CA ASP A 66 -8.31 -2.27 6.03
C ASP A 66 -8.97 -3.61 6.48
N MET A 67 -8.34 -4.39 7.37
CA MET A 67 -8.94 -5.62 7.92
C MET A 67 -9.89 -5.42 9.11
N THR A 68 -10.08 -4.19 9.57
CA THR A 68 -10.97 -3.91 10.71
C THR A 68 -12.44 -3.87 10.26
N ILE A 69 -13.08 -5.06 10.29
CA ILE A 69 -14.54 -5.28 10.37
C ILE A 69 -15.34 -5.04 9.07
N ASN A 70 -15.30 -5.98 8.12
CA ASN A 70 -16.36 -6.14 7.10
C ASN A 70 -16.98 -7.55 7.03
N ASN A 71 -16.65 -8.46 7.97
CA ASN A 71 -17.10 -9.86 7.91
C ASN A 71 -17.72 -10.44 9.20
N VAL A 72 -18.23 -9.63 10.13
CA VAL A 72 -18.93 -10.16 11.33
C VAL A 72 -20.35 -10.69 11.03
N GLY A 73 -20.79 -10.69 9.76
CA GLY A 73 -22.17 -11.02 9.37
C GLY A 73 -22.44 -12.42 8.78
N MET A 74 -21.48 -13.35 8.73
CA MET A 74 -21.68 -14.66 8.05
C MET A 74 -21.49 -15.91 8.94
N ILE A 75 -21.82 -15.85 10.24
CA ILE A 75 -21.83 -17.04 11.11
C ILE A 75 -23.25 -17.40 11.61
N GLU A 76 -24.29 -16.61 11.33
CA GLU A 76 -25.67 -17.01 11.62
C GLU A 76 -26.48 -17.14 10.32
N LYS A 77 -26.43 -18.33 9.72
CA LYS A 77 -27.57 -18.96 9.02
C LYS A 77 -27.33 -20.45 8.81
#